data_AF-A0A327HQN1-F1
#
_entry.id   AF-A0A327HQN1-F1
#
_cell.length_a   1.000
_cell.length_b   1.000
_cell.length_c   1.000
_cell.angle_alpha   90.00
_cell.angle_beta   90.00
_cell.angle_gamma   90.00
#
_symmetry.space_group_name_H-M   'P 1'
#
loop_
_entity.id
_entity.type
_entity.pdbx_description
1 polymer ?
#
loop_
_entity_poly.entity_id
_entity_poly.type
_entity_poly.pdbx_seq_one_letter_code
_entity_poly.pdbx_strand_id
1 'polypeptide(L)'
;MSEAISYHEDLIEQGYSEEEALEHTMRYFPDFSLDGRKPDPAPPPGFEYIPSEKINSEESPEMSFNLDKIIFKAGVLFDNSKIMLKDNKKIVYSICGILVGLLVIYMVLQIPASTHPLEGSWTKSDGQVFTFNMDGTFEDGTGNDATWEIDGDMLTIKSTIGTGDDSVEVVQVLKQGFSSDEDAIWLKWTELTIDGQDETSEVENSCILLIKDSNSYSEDASEYISKTPSWCE
;
A
#
# COMPACT_ATOMS: atom_id res chain seq x y z
N MET A 1 -9.40 12.26 -32.47
CA MET A 1 -8.04 12.57 -31.99
C MET A 1 -7.33 11.26 -31.73
N SER A 2 -6.00 11.19 -31.89
CA SER A 2 -5.24 10.01 -31.47
C SER A 2 -5.17 9.97 -29.95
N GLU A 3 -5.19 8.77 -29.38
CA GLU A 3 -5.13 8.51 -27.94
C GLU A 3 -3.96 9.22 -27.25
N ALA A 4 -2.80 9.27 -27.93
CA ALA A 4 -1.61 9.98 -27.44
C ALA A 4 -1.78 11.51 -27.36
N ILE A 5 -2.58 12.12 -28.24
CA ILE A 5 -2.88 13.58 -28.17
C ILE A 5 -3.79 13.86 -26.98
N SER A 6 -4.80 13.01 -26.75
CA SER A 6 -5.69 13.14 -25.59
C SER A 6 -4.93 13.01 -24.27
N TYR A 7 -3.99 12.07 -24.19
CA TYR A 7 -3.15 11.88 -23.00
C TYR A 7 -2.23 13.08 -22.75
N HIS A 8 -1.62 13.63 -23.80
CA HIS A 8 -0.79 14.82 -23.69
C HIS A 8 -1.59 16.06 -23.26
N GLU A 9 -2.77 16.28 -23.82
CA GLU A 9 -3.65 17.41 -23.46
C GLU A 9 -4.12 17.33 -21.99
N ASP A 10 -4.42 16.13 -21.50
CA ASP A 10 -4.81 15.89 -20.09
C ASP A 10 -3.66 16.23 -19.12
N LEU A 11 -2.40 15.92 -19.48
CA LEU A 11 -1.23 16.32 -18.67
C LEU A 11 -1.06 17.84 -18.60
N ILE A 12 -1.31 18.55 -19.70
CA ILE A 12 -1.29 20.02 -19.70
C ILE A 12 -2.41 20.58 -18.83
N GLU A 13 -3.61 20.00 -18.88
CA GLU A 13 -4.76 20.40 -18.06
C GLU A 13 -4.52 20.14 -16.56
N GLN A 14 -3.77 19.09 -16.23
CA GLN A 14 -3.33 18.77 -14.86
C GLN A 14 -2.18 19.66 -14.35
N GLY A 15 -1.64 20.55 -15.20
CA GLY A 15 -0.67 21.57 -14.82
C GLY A 15 0.80 21.20 -15.04
N TYR A 16 1.08 20.14 -15.80
CA TYR A 16 2.45 19.81 -16.22
C TYR A 16 2.95 20.82 -17.26
N SER A 17 4.26 21.09 -17.25
CA SER A 17 4.89 21.88 -18.32
C SER A 17 4.89 21.11 -19.65
N GLU A 18 4.96 21.81 -20.78
CA GLU A 18 4.90 21.20 -22.12
C GLU A 18 6.05 20.19 -22.34
N GLU A 19 7.22 20.46 -21.75
CA GLU A 19 8.38 19.57 -21.80
C GLU A 19 8.18 18.28 -20.97
N GLU A 20 7.59 18.40 -19.77
CA GLU A 20 7.29 17.26 -18.89
C GLU A 20 6.14 16.41 -19.45
N ALA A 21 5.10 17.04 -19.99
CA ALA A 21 3.97 16.37 -20.62
C ALA A 21 4.42 15.55 -21.85
N LEU A 22 5.36 16.09 -22.64
CA LEU A 22 5.95 15.40 -23.78
C LEU A 22 6.81 14.21 -23.36
N GLU A 23 7.66 14.35 -22.33
CA GLU A 23 8.47 13.24 -21.80
C GLU A 23 7.57 12.10 -21.27
N HIS A 24 6.53 12.46 -20.50
CA HIS A 24 5.55 11.49 -19.99
C HIS A 24 4.81 10.79 -21.13
N THR A 25 4.37 11.54 -22.14
CA THR A 25 3.66 10.97 -23.28
C THR A 25 4.56 10.03 -24.09
N MET A 26 5.82 10.39 -24.31
CA MET A 26 6.77 9.54 -25.05
C MET A 26 7.11 8.23 -24.31
N ARG A 27 6.98 8.17 -22.98
CA ARG A 27 7.19 6.94 -22.21
C ARG A 27 6.12 5.88 -22.50
N TYR A 28 4.87 6.30 -22.71
CA TYR A 28 3.74 5.40 -23.00
C TYR A 28 3.44 5.29 -24.49
N PHE A 29 3.76 6.32 -25.27
CA PHE A 29 3.56 6.41 -26.71
C PHE A 29 4.89 6.80 -27.39
N PRO A 30 5.81 5.84 -27.62
CA PRO A 30 7.15 6.13 -28.12
C PRO A 30 7.20 6.73 -29.53
N ASP A 31 6.10 6.60 -30.29
CA ASP A 31 5.92 7.22 -31.61
C ASP A 31 5.26 8.61 -31.56
N PHE A 32 4.97 9.13 -30.36
CA PHE A 32 4.32 10.42 -30.20
C PHE A 32 5.24 11.59 -30.59
N SER A 33 4.70 12.52 -31.38
CA SER A 33 5.37 13.73 -31.84
C SER A 33 4.33 14.80 -32.12
N LEU A 34 4.47 15.96 -31.48
CA LEU A 34 3.57 17.10 -31.66
C LEU A 34 3.65 17.67 -33.10
N ASP A 35 4.79 17.49 -33.78
CA ASP A 35 5.04 18.01 -35.14
C ASP A 35 4.93 16.95 -36.25
N GLY A 36 4.47 15.73 -35.93
CA GLY A 36 4.27 14.65 -36.92
C GLY A 36 5.57 14.14 -37.56
N ARG A 37 6.74 14.50 -37.03
CA ARG A 37 8.04 13.93 -37.43
C ARG A 37 8.46 12.87 -36.42
N LYS A 38 8.71 11.64 -36.91
CA LYS A 38 9.31 10.56 -36.10
C LYS A 38 10.63 11.05 -35.50
N PRO A 39 10.91 10.79 -34.20
CA PRO A 39 12.22 11.03 -33.64
C PRO A 39 13.25 10.18 -34.40
N ASP A 40 14.34 10.80 -34.86
CA ASP A 40 15.45 10.05 -35.46
C ASP A 40 16.03 9.09 -34.40
N PRO A 41 16.33 7.82 -34.76
CA PRO A 41 16.86 6.87 -33.80
C PRO A 41 18.19 7.38 -33.22
N ALA A 42 18.29 7.36 -31.90
CA ALA A 42 19.49 7.80 -31.19
C ALA A 42 20.73 7.04 -31.71
N PRO A 43 21.82 7.74 -32.07
CA PRO A 43 23.05 7.07 -32.48
C PRO A 43 23.68 6.34 -31.27
N PRO A 44 24.35 5.18 -31.51
CA PRO A 44 24.96 4.40 -30.43
C PRO A 44 26.08 5.19 -29.71
N PRO A 45 26.35 4.89 -28.43
CA PRO A 45 27.25 5.69 -27.61
C PRO A 45 28.70 5.55 -28.09
N GLY A 46 29.19 6.57 -28.79
CA GLY A 46 30.59 6.74 -29.12
C GLY A 46 31.32 7.51 -28.03
N PHE A 47 32.36 6.92 -27.45
CA PHE A 47 33.36 7.66 -26.68
C PHE A 47 34.21 8.47 -27.65
N GLU A 48 34.04 9.79 -27.72
CA GLU A 48 35.09 10.68 -28.22
C GLU A 48 34.90 12.14 -27.79
N TYR A 49 35.87 12.58 -26.97
CA TYR A 49 36.52 13.89 -26.96
C TYR A 49 35.68 15.19 -27.05
N ILE A 50 35.49 15.84 -25.91
CA ILE A 50 35.11 17.27 -25.85
C ILE A 50 36.40 18.12 -25.94
N PRO A 51 36.55 19.01 -26.93
CA PRO A 51 37.65 19.97 -26.99
C PRO A 51 37.53 21.01 -25.88
N SER A 52 38.65 21.32 -25.23
CA SER A 52 38.74 22.36 -24.21
C SER A 52 38.45 23.75 -24.80
N GLU A 53 37.29 24.32 -24.48
CA GLU A 53 37.05 25.74 -24.63
C GLU A 53 37.69 26.48 -23.45
N LYS A 54 38.62 27.39 -23.74
CA LYS A 54 39.33 28.17 -22.73
C LYS A 54 38.36 29.12 -22.04
N ILE A 55 37.95 28.77 -20.82
CA ILE A 55 37.28 29.69 -19.91
C ILE A 55 38.35 30.61 -19.32
N ASN A 56 38.20 31.91 -19.59
CA ASN A 56 38.93 32.99 -18.93
C ASN A 56 38.77 32.84 -17.41
N SER A 57 39.90 32.75 -16.71
CA SER A 57 39.98 32.79 -15.27
C SER A 57 39.64 34.20 -14.77
N GLU A 58 38.38 34.43 -14.44
CA GLU A 58 38.01 35.43 -13.43
C GLU A 58 38.22 34.84 -12.04
N GLU A 59 38.80 35.65 -11.16
CA GLU A 59 39.15 35.31 -9.79
C GLU A 59 37.93 34.79 -9.01
N SER A 60 38.03 33.54 -8.53
CA SER A 60 37.12 32.99 -7.54
C SER A 60 37.29 33.74 -6.21
N PRO A 61 36.22 34.19 -5.53
CA PRO A 61 36.35 34.63 -4.15
C PRO A 61 36.70 33.41 -3.31
N GLU A 62 37.85 33.42 -2.65
CA GLU A 62 38.21 32.41 -1.66
C GLU A 62 37.15 32.41 -0.54
N MET A 63 36.31 31.38 -0.52
CA MET A 63 35.42 31.13 0.61
C MET A 63 36.26 30.57 1.76
N SER A 64 36.84 31.46 2.57
CA SER A 64 37.50 31.06 3.82
C SER A 64 36.43 30.64 4.84
N PHE A 65 36.17 29.34 4.95
CA PHE A 65 35.32 28.79 6.01
C PHE A 65 36.05 28.91 7.35
N ASN A 66 35.70 29.93 8.12
CA ASN A 66 36.27 30.20 9.43
C ASN A 66 35.65 29.24 10.47
N LEU A 67 36.17 28.01 10.54
CA LEU A 67 35.70 26.94 11.44
C LEU A 67 35.69 27.38 12.91
N ASP A 68 36.63 28.23 13.33
CA ASP A 68 36.68 28.80 14.69
C ASP A 68 35.43 29.63 15.02
N LYS A 69 34.86 30.34 14.03
CA LYS A 69 33.64 31.12 14.20
C LYS A 69 32.40 30.23 14.32
N ILE A 70 32.40 29.05 13.70
CA ILE A 70 31.31 28.07 13.78
C ILE A 70 31.37 27.33 15.12
N ILE A 71 32.56 26.89 15.54
CA ILE A 71 32.80 26.22 16.83
C ILE A 71 32.48 27.16 17.98
N PHE A 72 32.88 28.44 17.90
CA PHE A 72 32.56 29.45 18.90
C PHE A 72 31.05 29.73 18.99
N LYS A 73 30.34 29.82 17.85
CA LYS A 73 28.88 29.98 17.85
C LYS A 73 28.16 28.76 18.44
N ALA A 74 28.62 27.55 18.14
CA ALA A 74 28.06 26.33 18.72
C ALA A 74 28.31 26.24 20.24
N GLY A 75 29.51 26.62 20.70
CA GLY A 75 29.86 26.65 22.13
C GLY A 75 29.04 27.65 22.94
N VAL A 76 28.84 28.88 22.42
CA VAL A 76 28.03 29.90 23.09
C VAL A 76 26.55 29.52 23.16
N LEU A 77 26.02 28.79 22.16
CA LEU A 77 24.66 28.25 22.20
C LEU A 77 24.53 27.09 23.21
N PHE A 78 25.58 26.27 23.37
CA PHE A 78 25.65 25.22 24.40
C PHE A 78 25.73 25.77 25.82
N ASP A 79 26.49 26.84 26.05
CA ASP A 79 26.60 27.43 27.39
C ASP A 79 25.34 28.20 27.81
N ASN A 80 24.70 28.92 26.86
CA ASN A 80 23.43 29.59 27.13
C ASN A 80 22.28 28.60 27.38
N SER A 81 22.23 27.47 26.67
CA SER A 81 21.24 26.42 26.92
C SER A 81 21.44 25.74 28.28
N LYS A 82 22.70 25.56 28.74
CA LYS A 82 23.02 25.01 30.06
C LYS A 82 22.58 25.90 31.23
N ILE A 83 22.66 27.22 31.07
CA ILE A 83 22.17 28.20 32.05
C ILE A 83 20.63 28.22 32.07
N MET A 84 20.00 28.20 30.89
CA MET A 84 18.52 28.18 30.78
C MET A 84 17.91 26.88 31.34
N LEU A 85 18.59 25.75 31.18
CA LEU A 85 18.24 24.45 31.78
C LEU A 85 18.32 24.45 33.31
N LYS A 86 19.26 25.21 33.89
CA LYS A 86 19.47 25.25 35.34
C LYS A 86 18.37 26.04 36.07
N ASP A 87 17.92 27.14 35.48
CA ASP A 87 16.96 28.04 36.12
C ASP A 87 15.50 27.65 35.86
N ASN A 88 15.22 26.88 34.80
CA ASN A 88 13.85 26.53 34.38
C ASN A 88 13.62 25.02 34.22
N LYS A 89 14.28 24.18 35.03
CA LYS A 89 14.17 22.70 34.96
C LYS A 89 12.73 22.20 34.81
N LYS A 90 11.76 22.76 35.54
CA LYS A 90 10.35 22.36 35.46
C LYS A 90 9.72 22.64 34.09
N ILE A 91 10.07 23.75 33.46
CA ILE A 91 9.55 24.13 32.13
C ILE A 91 10.17 23.22 31.06
N VAL A 92 11.47 22.94 31.16
CA VAL A 92 12.14 22.02 30.22
C VAL A 92 11.59 20.61 30.34
N TYR A 93 11.39 20.08 31.56
CA TYR A 93 10.78 18.76 31.72
C TYR A 93 9.34 18.71 31.17
N SER A 94 8.58 19.79 31.29
CA SER A 94 7.24 19.89 30.70
C SER A 94 7.29 19.84 29.17
N ILE A 95 8.17 20.63 28.54
CA ILE A 95 8.32 20.67 27.08
C ILE A 95 8.84 19.32 26.55
N CYS A 96 9.83 18.72 27.20
CA CYS A 96 10.30 17.38 26.85
C CYS A 96 9.20 16.32 27.03
N GLY A 97 8.40 16.40 28.09
CA GLY A 97 7.27 15.50 28.30
C GLY A 97 6.22 15.61 27.19
N ILE A 98 5.89 16.83 26.77
CA ILE A 98 4.97 17.07 25.65
C ILE A 98 5.56 16.54 24.34
N LEU A 99 6.84 16.80 24.06
CA LEU A 99 7.50 16.31 22.86
C LEU A 99 7.55 14.78 22.82
N VAL A 100 7.91 14.12 23.93
CA VAL A 100 7.90 12.67 24.03
C VAL A 100 6.49 12.11 23.87
N GLY A 101 5.49 12.73 24.50
CA GLY A 101 4.09 12.35 24.33
C GLY A 101 3.61 12.45 22.89
N LEU A 102 3.93 13.54 22.20
CA LEU A 102 3.63 13.71 20.77
C LEU A 102 4.38 12.69 19.89
N LEU A 103 5.62 12.36 20.23
CA LEU A 103 6.40 11.35 19.52
C LEU A 103 5.81 9.95 19.69
N VAL A 104 5.33 9.61 20.89
CA VAL A 104 4.62 8.35 21.15
C VAL A 104 3.29 8.30 20.38
N ILE A 105 2.51 9.38 20.38
CA ILE A 105 1.26 9.47 19.58
C ILE A 105 1.57 9.31 18.09
N TYR A 106 2.60 10.00 17.59
CA TYR A 106 3.04 9.88 16.21
C TYR A 106 3.48 8.45 15.85
N MET A 107 4.22 7.76 16.74
CA MET A 107 4.59 6.36 16.53
C MET A 107 3.37 5.44 16.46
N VAL A 108 2.34 5.65 17.30
CA VAL A 108 1.10 4.86 17.27
C VAL A 108 0.35 5.08 15.95
N LEU A 109 0.31 6.30 15.43
CA LEU A 109 -0.32 6.63 14.14
C LEU A 109 0.49 6.13 12.91
N GLN A 110 1.76 5.76 13.10
CA GLN A 110 2.64 5.20 12.07
C GLN A 110 2.64 3.67 12.05
N ILE A 111 1.95 3.00 12.99
CA ILE A 111 1.62 1.59 12.82
C ILE A 111 0.63 1.58 11.65
N PRO A 112 1.00 1.04 10.46
CA PRO A 112 -0.01 0.83 9.45
C PRO A 112 -1.10 -0.02 10.11
N ALA A 113 -2.33 0.49 10.16
CA ALA A 113 -3.47 -0.41 10.30
C ALA A 113 -3.20 -1.48 9.25
N SER A 114 -3.07 -2.73 9.68
CA SER A 114 -2.78 -3.82 8.76
C SER A 114 -4.03 -4.00 7.91
N THR A 115 -4.26 -3.10 6.94
CA THR A 115 -5.40 -3.13 6.03
C THR A 115 -5.13 -4.26 5.07
N HIS A 116 -5.27 -5.49 5.56
CA HIS A 116 -5.19 -6.65 4.71
C HIS A 116 -6.31 -6.51 3.69
N PRO A 117 -6.09 -6.77 2.39
CA PRO A 117 -7.13 -6.62 1.36
C PRO A 117 -8.45 -7.33 1.67
N LEU A 118 -8.40 -8.37 2.54
CA LEU A 118 -9.56 -9.14 2.99
C LEU A 118 -10.50 -8.36 3.92
N GLU A 119 -10.03 -7.30 4.59
CA GLU A 119 -10.88 -6.55 5.50
C GLU A 119 -12.06 -5.90 4.77
N GLY A 120 -13.24 -5.99 5.38
CA GLY A 120 -14.49 -5.45 4.83
C GLY A 120 -15.60 -6.50 4.71
N SER A 121 -16.67 -6.12 4.00
CA SER A 121 -17.84 -6.98 3.77
C SER A 121 -17.80 -7.58 2.38
N TRP A 122 -18.06 -8.88 2.29
CA TRP A 122 -17.95 -9.66 1.06
C TRP A 122 -19.23 -10.43 0.82
N THR A 123 -19.85 -10.20 -0.31
CA THR A 123 -21.12 -10.81 -0.68
C THR A 123 -20.88 -12.06 -1.51
N LYS A 124 -21.54 -13.15 -1.15
CA LYS A 124 -21.55 -14.43 -1.86
C LYS A 124 -22.73 -14.50 -2.83
N SER A 125 -22.70 -15.48 -3.73
CA SER A 125 -23.74 -15.71 -4.75
C SER A 125 -25.15 -15.98 -4.22
N ASP A 126 -25.28 -16.46 -2.98
CA ASP A 126 -26.55 -16.65 -2.28
C ASP A 126 -27.04 -15.40 -1.54
N GLY A 127 -26.28 -14.29 -1.61
CA GLY A 127 -26.56 -13.05 -0.90
C GLY A 127 -26.10 -13.04 0.56
N GLN A 128 -25.45 -14.11 1.03
CA GLN A 128 -24.80 -14.11 2.34
C GLN A 128 -23.63 -13.11 2.34
N VAL A 129 -23.50 -12.35 3.42
CA VAL A 129 -22.41 -11.39 3.61
C VAL A 129 -21.45 -11.91 4.66
N PHE A 130 -20.18 -11.97 4.29
CA PHE A 130 -19.05 -12.30 5.15
C PHE A 130 -18.32 -11.01 5.52
N THR A 131 -18.15 -10.74 6.80
CA THR A 131 -17.44 -9.57 7.29
C THR A 131 -16.15 -9.99 7.97
N PHE A 132 -15.02 -9.49 7.46
CA PHE A 132 -13.71 -9.67 8.07
C PHE A 132 -13.31 -8.36 8.75
N ASN A 133 -13.36 -8.35 10.08
CA ASN A 133 -13.07 -7.16 10.88
C ASN A 133 -11.56 -6.99 11.12
N MET A 134 -11.11 -5.73 11.27
CA MET A 134 -9.72 -5.35 11.55
C MET A 134 -9.14 -5.94 12.84
N ASP A 135 -9.98 -6.37 13.77
CA ASP A 135 -9.58 -6.99 15.04
C ASP A 135 -9.37 -8.51 14.93
N GLY A 136 -9.53 -9.08 13.72
CA GLY A 136 -9.41 -10.50 13.44
C GLY A 136 -10.68 -11.30 13.69
N THR A 137 -11.81 -10.64 14.00
CA THR A 137 -13.11 -11.31 14.13
C THR A 137 -13.79 -11.50 12.77
N PHE A 138 -14.53 -12.60 12.62
CA PHE A 138 -15.25 -12.99 11.41
C PHE A 138 -16.75 -13.09 11.69
N GLU A 139 -17.57 -12.54 10.81
CA GLU A 139 -19.03 -12.63 10.89
C GLU A 139 -19.60 -13.15 9.56
N ASP A 140 -20.45 -14.17 9.63
CA ASP A 140 -21.10 -14.79 8.46
C ASP A 140 -22.64 -14.77 8.54
N GLY A 141 -23.17 -14.04 9.53
CA GLY A 141 -24.61 -13.98 9.83
C GLY A 141 -25.16 -15.17 10.62
N THR A 142 -24.35 -16.17 10.96
CA THR A 142 -24.77 -17.29 11.83
C THR A 142 -24.81 -16.92 13.30
N GLY A 143 -24.09 -15.87 13.70
CA GLY A 143 -23.97 -15.41 15.08
C GLY A 143 -23.02 -16.27 15.94
N ASN A 144 -22.23 -17.14 15.32
CA ASN A 144 -21.18 -17.89 15.99
C ASN A 144 -19.95 -17.01 16.25
N ASP A 145 -19.23 -17.27 17.34
CA ASP A 145 -17.94 -16.63 17.58
C ASP A 145 -16.91 -17.22 16.61
N ALA A 146 -16.35 -16.36 15.75
CA ALA A 146 -15.35 -16.77 14.78
C ALA A 146 -14.22 -15.75 14.63
N THR A 147 -13.04 -16.25 14.33
CA THR A 147 -11.84 -15.46 14.04
C THR A 147 -11.24 -15.89 12.71
N TRP A 148 -10.44 -14.99 12.13
CA TRP A 148 -9.73 -15.26 10.89
C TRP A 148 -8.28 -14.80 10.96
N GLU A 149 -7.43 -15.47 10.21
CA GLU A 149 -6.02 -15.13 10.04
C GLU A 149 -5.58 -15.48 8.61
N ILE A 150 -4.59 -14.75 8.10
CA ILE A 150 -4.01 -15.01 6.79
C ILE A 150 -2.52 -15.28 6.92
N ASP A 151 -2.08 -16.35 6.26
CA ASP A 151 -0.68 -16.65 6.02
C ASP A 151 -0.45 -16.82 4.51
N GLY A 152 0.11 -15.79 3.87
CA GLY A 152 0.30 -15.75 2.42
C GLY A 152 -1.02 -15.81 1.64
N ASP A 153 -1.20 -16.88 0.88
CA ASP A 153 -2.42 -17.14 0.10
C ASP A 153 -3.41 -18.07 0.81
N MET A 154 -3.23 -18.31 2.10
CA MET A 154 -4.08 -19.19 2.91
C MET A 154 -4.84 -18.37 3.96
N LEU A 155 -6.16 -18.48 3.94
CA LEU A 155 -7.10 -17.92 4.90
C LEU A 155 -7.51 -19.04 5.88
N THR A 156 -7.28 -18.84 7.16
CA THR A 156 -7.79 -19.73 8.21
C THR A 156 -8.95 -19.06 8.93
N ILE A 157 -10.09 -19.73 9.00
CA ILE A 157 -11.26 -19.30 9.78
C ILE A 157 -11.47 -20.32 10.90
N LYS A 158 -11.57 -19.85 12.14
CA LYS A 158 -11.87 -20.69 13.31
C LYS A 158 -13.17 -20.23 13.91
N SER A 159 -14.15 -21.12 13.98
CA SER A 159 -15.48 -20.82 14.54
C SER A 159 -15.82 -21.80 15.64
N THR A 160 -16.47 -21.31 16.69
CA THR A 160 -17.04 -22.14 17.75
C THR A 160 -18.55 -22.18 17.58
N ILE A 161 -19.11 -23.38 17.37
CA ILE A 161 -20.55 -23.58 17.21
C ILE A 161 -21.12 -24.17 18.49
N GLY A 162 -22.18 -23.57 19.03
CA GLY A 162 -22.84 -24.01 20.26
C GLY A 162 -22.32 -23.31 21.52
N THR A 163 -22.71 -23.80 22.70
CA THR A 163 -22.39 -23.16 23.99
C THR A 163 -22.07 -24.20 25.07
N GLY A 164 -21.02 -23.97 25.85
CA GLY A 164 -20.65 -24.84 26.98
C GLY A 164 -19.88 -26.08 26.56
N ASP A 165 -20.05 -27.19 27.29
CA ASP A 165 -19.30 -28.45 27.06
C ASP A 165 -19.66 -29.14 25.73
N ASP A 166 -20.76 -28.73 25.08
CA ASP A 166 -21.20 -29.22 23.77
C ASP A 166 -20.74 -28.31 22.60
N SER A 167 -19.83 -27.36 22.85
CA SER A 167 -19.29 -26.52 21.79
C SER A 167 -18.41 -27.33 20.85
N VAL A 168 -18.59 -27.13 19.55
CA VAL A 168 -17.77 -27.75 18.51
C VAL A 168 -16.83 -26.69 17.93
N GLU A 169 -15.54 -26.99 17.87
CA GLU A 169 -14.56 -26.16 17.18
C GLU A 169 -14.48 -26.57 15.71
N VAL A 170 -14.72 -25.62 14.81
CA VAL A 170 -14.60 -25.81 13.37
C VAL A 170 -13.48 -24.92 12.86
N VAL A 171 -12.45 -25.54 12.26
CA VAL A 171 -11.31 -24.85 11.64
C VAL A 171 -11.35 -25.11 10.15
N GLN A 172 -11.40 -24.03 9.37
CA GLN A 172 -11.43 -24.07 7.91
C GLN A 172 -10.17 -23.40 7.40
N VAL A 173 -9.49 -24.05 6.46
CA VAL A 173 -8.38 -23.44 5.73
C VAL A 173 -8.77 -23.35 4.26
N LEU A 174 -8.68 -22.14 3.71
CA LEU A 174 -9.05 -21.82 2.35
C LEU A 174 -7.87 -21.18 1.63
N LYS A 175 -7.60 -21.62 0.40
CA LYS A 175 -6.76 -20.87 -0.52
C LYS A 175 -7.53 -19.66 -1.01
N GLN A 176 -6.90 -18.49 -0.99
CA GLN A 176 -7.47 -17.24 -1.47
C GLN A 176 -6.70 -16.65 -2.66
N GLY A 177 -7.39 -15.85 -3.47
CA GLY A 177 -6.75 -14.96 -4.42
C GLY A 177 -7.65 -13.78 -4.74
N PHE A 178 -7.05 -12.60 -4.82
CA PHE A 178 -7.76 -11.35 -5.12
C PHE A 178 -7.72 -11.04 -6.61
N SER A 179 -8.73 -10.31 -7.07
CA SER A 179 -8.68 -9.61 -8.34
C SER A 179 -7.67 -8.46 -8.27
N SER A 180 -7.27 -7.94 -9.43
CA SER A 180 -6.30 -6.85 -9.52
C SER A 180 -6.78 -5.53 -8.90
N ASP A 181 -8.08 -5.34 -8.79
CA ASP A 181 -8.76 -4.20 -8.19
C ASP A 181 -9.15 -4.43 -6.71
N GLU A 182 -8.87 -5.62 -6.16
CA GLU A 182 -9.22 -6.02 -4.78
C GLU A 182 -10.73 -6.00 -4.45
N ASP A 183 -11.60 -5.88 -5.46
CA ASP A 183 -13.05 -5.88 -5.30
C ASP A 183 -13.68 -7.28 -5.41
N ALA A 184 -12.89 -8.28 -5.81
CA ALA A 184 -13.29 -9.68 -5.85
C ALA A 184 -12.24 -10.60 -5.23
N ILE A 185 -12.72 -11.66 -4.57
CA ILE A 185 -11.88 -12.71 -4.00
C ILE A 185 -12.42 -14.08 -4.37
N TRP A 186 -11.52 -14.97 -4.77
CA TRP A 186 -11.80 -16.38 -4.93
C TRP A 186 -11.30 -17.14 -3.70
N LEU A 187 -12.13 -18.02 -3.15
CA LEU A 187 -11.83 -18.88 -2.02
C LEU A 187 -12.04 -20.34 -2.42
N LYS A 188 -11.16 -21.24 -1.99
CA LYS A 188 -11.31 -22.69 -2.19
C LYS A 188 -10.83 -23.42 -0.96
N TRP A 189 -11.67 -24.25 -0.36
CA TRP A 189 -11.27 -25.05 0.79
C TRP A 189 -10.10 -25.97 0.44
N THR A 190 -9.13 -25.99 1.33
CA THR A 190 -8.00 -26.92 1.29
C THR A 190 -8.06 -27.90 2.44
N GLU A 191 -8.54 -27.45 3.60
CA GLU A 191 -8.67 -28.28 4.81
C GLU A 191 -9.92 -27.89 5.59
N LEU A 192 -10.58 -28.89 6.18
CA LEU A 192 -11.64 -28.72 7.17
C LEU A 192 -11.32 -29.63 8.37
N THR A 193 -11.36 -29.07 9.57
CA THR A 193 -11.20 -29.81 10.82
C THR A 193 -12.37 -29.51 11.75
N ILE A 194 -12.98 -30.55 12.31
CA ILE A 194 -14.07 -30.45 13.30
C ILE A 194 -13.63 -31.18 14.56
N ASP A 195 -13.54 -30.49 15.70
CA ASP A 195 -13.02 -31.01 16.97
C ASP A 195 -11.67 -31.75 16.84
N GLY A 196 -10.79 -31.21 16.00
CA GLY A 196 -9.47 -31.79 15.72
C GLY A 196 -9.47 -33.00 14.78
N GLN A 197 -10.64 -33.44 14.26
CA GLN A 197 -10.75 -34.49 13.24
C GLN A 197 -10.76 -33.88 11.85
N ASP A 198 -9.97 -34.45 10.94
CA ASP A 198 -9.91 -34.03 9.55
C ASP A 198 -11.17 -34.48 8.80
N GLU A 199 -11.96 -33.50 8.38
CA GLU A 199 -13.21 -33.66 7.63
C GLU A 199 -13.09 -33.02 6.23
N THR A 200 -11.87 -32.87 5.72
CA THR A 200 -11.60 -32.25 4.41
C THR A 200 -12.32 -32.96 3.25
N SER A 201 -12.70 -34.23 3.40
CA SER A 201 -13.50 -34.93 2.39
C SER A 201 -14.97 -34.49 2.31
N GLU A 202 -15.47 -33.78 3.33
CA GLU A 202 -16.87 -33.32 3.39
C GLU A 202 -17.08 -31.98 2.68
N VAL A 203 -16.02 -31.20 2.44
CA VAL A 203 -16.12 -29.91 1.74
C VAL A 203 -16.12 -30.12 0.23
N GLU A 204 -17.03 -29.43 -0.45
CA GLU A 204 -17.03 -29.41 -1.91
C GLU A 204 -15.76 -28.71 -2.41
N ASN A 205 -15.10 -29.34 -3.38
CA ASN A 205 -13.94 -28.77 -4.08
C ASN A 205 -14.38 -27.68 -5.10
N SER A 206 -15.36 -26.87 -4.72
CA SER A 206 -15.89 -25.76 -5.50
C SER A 206 -15.22 -24.47 -5.06
N CYS A 207 -14.88 -23.64 -6.03
CA CYS A 207 -14.34 -22.34 -5.75
C CYS A 207 -15.47 -21.32 -5.59
N ILE A 208 -15.35 -20.47 -4.57
CA ILE A 208 -16.33 -19.45 -4.21
C ILE A 208 -15.80 -18.09 -4.64
N LEU A 209 -16.59 -17.36 -5.41
CA LEU A 209 -16.36 -15.95 -5.69
C LEU A 209 -17.14 -15.10 -4.69
N LEU A 210 -16.46 -14.20 -3.99
CA LEU A 210 -17.07 -13.16 -3.18
C LEU A 210 -16.74 -11.78 -3.76
N ILE A 211 -17.70 -10.87 -3.67
CA ILE A 211 -17.58 -9.50 -4.17
C ILE A 211 -17.67 -8.50 -3.01
N LYS A 212 -16.72 -7.58 -2.95
CA LYS A 212 -16.62 -6.57 -1.91
C LYS A 212 -17.79 -5.59 -1.97
N ASP A 213 -18.43 -5.35 -0.83
CA ASP A 213 -19.49 -4.33 -0.63
C ASP A 213 -20.59 -4.31 -1.72
N SER A 214 -20.91 -5.47 -2.32
CA SER A 214 -21.86 -5.59 -3.42
C SER A 214 -23.31 -5.37 -2.98
N ASN A 215 -24.05 -4.58 -3.78
CA ASN A 215 -25.51 -4.44 -3.64
C ASN A 215 -26.28 -5.33 -4.63
N SER A 216 -25.61 -5.84 -5.67
CA SER A 216 -26.19 -6.60 -6.78
C SER A 216 -25.19 -7.65 -7.27
N TYR A 217 -25.03 -8.73 -6.50
CA TYR A 217 -23.98 -9.73 -6.76
C TYR A 217 -23.94 -10.22 -8.20
N SER A 218 -25.10 -10.49 -8.83
CA SER A 218 -25.15 -11.02 -10.20
C SER A 218 -24.58 -10.07 -11.26
N GLU A 219 -24.73 -8.76 -11.06
CA GLU A 219 -24.21 -7.76 -11.98
C GLU A 219 -22.70 -7.64 -11.79
N ASP A 220 -22.27 -7.47 -10.54
CA ASP A 220 -20.86 -7.26 -10.21
C ASP A 220 -20.00 -8.50 -10.49
N ALA A 221 -20.49 -9.70 -10.14
CA ALA A 221 -19.77 -10.95 -10.37
C ALA A 221 -19.52 -11.23 -11.86
N SER A 222 -20.37 -10.71 -12.76
CA SER A 222 -20.23 -10.94 -14.20
C SER A 222 -18.90 -10.43 -14.77
N GLU A 223 -18.31 -9.41 -14.13
CA GLU A 223 -17.03 -8.83 -14.51
C GLU A 223 -15.83 -9.70 -14.13
N TYR A 224 -16.02 -10.61 -13.17
CA TYR A 224 -14.97 -11.44 -12.57
C TYR A 224 -15.03 -12.90 -12.97
N ILE A 225 -16.19 -13.43 -13.41
CA ILE A 225 -16.33 -14.85 -13.82
C ILE A 225 -15.26 -15.27 -14.84
N SER A 226 -14.95 -14.40 -15.81
CA SER A 226 -13.94 -14.67 -16.85
C SER A 226 -12.48 -14.56 -16.37
N LYS A 227 -12.27 -14.01 -15.16
CA LYS A 227 -10.96 -13.80 -14.54
C LYS A 227 -10.66 -14.83 -13.46
N THR A 228 -11.42 -15.92 -13.41
CA THR A 228 -11.27 -17.00 -12.44
C THR A 228 -9.83 -17.53 -12.43
N PRO A 229 -9.16 -17.63 -11.27
CA PRO A 229 -7.79 -18.12 -11.19
C PRO A 229 -7.65 -19.58 -11.64
N SER A 230 -6.52 -19.95 -12.24
CA SER A 230 -6.31 -21.31 -12.76
C SER A 230 -6.34 -22.43 -11.70
N TRP A 231 -6.13 -22.11 -10.41
CA TRP A 231 -6.23 -23.07 -9.31
C TRP A 231 -7.67 -23.27 -8.80
N CYS A 232 -8.57 -22.40 -9.24
CA CYS A 232 -9.99 -22.34 -8.90
C CYS A 232 -10.86 -23.08 -9.94
N GLU A 233 -10.26 -23.49 -11.07
CA GLU A 233 -10.83 -24.40 -12.09
C GLU A 233 -10.80 -25.89 -11.68
#